data_AF-A0A7W5IQQ3-F1
#
_entry.id   AF-A0A7W5IQQ3-F1
#
_cell.length_a   1.000
_cell.length_b   1.000
_cell.length_c   1.000
_cell.angle_alpha   90.00
_cell.angle_beta   90.00
_cell.angle_gamma   90.00
#
_symmetry.space_group_name_H-M   'P 1'
#
loop_
_entity.id
_entity.type
_entity.pdbx_description
1 polymer ?
#
loop_
_entity_poly.entity_id
_entity_poly.type
_entity_poly.pdbx_seq_one_letter_code
_entity_poly.pdbx_strand_id
1 'polypeptide(L)'
;MSLTAILIAKLSGLDEADAARVLSTVRAQDDLGVTPPADFRRGRFPRAWGLAVVIVRNPVRFYVGMTGVVAFPLYLLFRIGGWLYGQQ
;
A
#
# COMPACT_ATOMS: atom_id res chain seq x y z
N MET A 1 -13.50 5.37 8.57
CA MET A 1 -12.62 4.78 7.53
C MET A 1 -11.17 5.03 7.91
N SER A 2 -10.26 4.06 7.70
CA SER A 2 -8.82 4.26 7.98
C SER A 2 -8.08 4.60 6.69
N LEU A 3 -7.13 5.54 6.76
CA LEU A 3 -6.26 5.91 5.63
C LEU A 3 -5.55 4.68 5.04
N THR A 4 -5.15 3.74 5.90
CA THR A 4 -4.52 2.48 5.51
C THR A 4 -5.39 1.63 4.58
N ALA A 5 -6.68 1.48 4.89
CA ALA A 5 -7.59 0.69 4.04
C ALA A 5 -7.77 1.34 2.67
N ILE A 6 -7.86 2.69 2.61
CA ILE A 6 -7.94 3.43 1.35
C ILE A 6 -6.67 3.21 0.52
N LEU A 7 -5.49 3.33 1.13
CA LEU A 7 -4.22 3.11 0.43
C LEU A 7 -4.12 1.68 -0.10
N ILE A 8 -4.47 0.68 0.71
CA ILE A 8 -4.47 -0.73 0.28
C ILE A 8 -5.43 -0.90 -0.90
N ALA A 9 -6.66 -0.38 -0.83
CA ALA A 9 -7.65 -0.44 -1.90
C ALA A 9 -7.11 0.12 -3.22
N LYS A 10 -6.52 1.34 -3.17
CA LYS A 10 -5.94 1.98 -4.36
C LYS A 10 -4.76 1.21 -4.94
N LEU A 11 -3.87 0.71 -4.09
CA LEU A 11 -2.66 -0.01 -4.53
C LEU A 11 -2.96 -1.43 -5.04
N SER A 12 -3.95 -2.12 -4.46
CA SER A 12 -4.34 -3.47 -4.89
C SER A 12 -5.38 -3.46 -6.00
N GLY A 13 -6.07 -2.33 -6.22
CA GLY A 13 -7.21 -2.22 -7.13
C GLY A 13 -8.45 -2.97 -6.64
N LEU A 14 -8.65 -3.02 -5.32
CA LEU A 14 -9.87 -3.55 -4.68
C LEU A 14 -10.77 -2.39 -4.25
N ASP A 15 -12.03 -2.71 -3.95
CA ASP A 15 -12.91 -1.79 -3.24
C ASP A 15 -12.47 -1.59 -1.78
N GLU A 16 -12.83 -0.44 -1.22
CA GLU A 16 -12.42 -0.06 0.14
C GLU A 16 -12.98 -1.01 1.22
N ALA A 17 -14.18 -1.55 1.00
CA ALA A 17 -14.79 -2.53 1.90
C ALA A 17 -13.99 -3.84 1.94
N ASP A 18 -13.56 -4.33 0.77
CA ASP A 18 -12.75 -5.54 0.65
C ASP A 18 -11.35 -5.33 1.23
N ALA A 19 -10.72 -4.18 0.97
CA ALA A 19 -9.44 -3.84 1.56
C ALA A 19 -9.53 -3.72 3.10
N ALA A 20 -10.60 -3.12 3.61
CA ALA A 20 -10.85 -3.05 5.05
C ALA A 20 -11.05 -4.44 5.67
N ARG A 21 -11.76 -5.34 4.99
CA ARG A 21 -11.94 -6.74 5.42
C ARG A 21 -10.63 -7.51 5.43
N VAL A 22 -9.78 -7.33 4.41
CA VAL A 22 -8.45 -7.93 4.38
C VAL A 22 -7.60 -7.41 5.56
N LEU A 23 -7.57 -6.09 5.76
CA LEU A 23 -6.81 -5.48 6.84
C LEU A 23 -7.29 -5.92 8.22
N SER A 24 -8.61 -6.03 8.44
CA SER A 24 -9.15 -6.53 9.71
C SER A 24 -8.80 -7.99 9.93
N THR A 25 -8.85 -8.82 8.88
CA THR A 25 -8.50 -10.23 8.97
C THR A 25 -7.02 -10.41 9.30
N VAL A 26 -6.12 -9.68 8.65
CA VAL A 26 -4.68 -9.74 8.93
C VAL A 26 -4.39 -9.27 10.36
N ARG A 27 -5.06 -8.23 10.86
CA ARG A 27 -4.91 -7.78 12.25
C ARG A 27 -5.41 -8.79 13.28
N ALA A 28 -6.38 -9.62 12.90
CA ALA A 28 -6.90 -10.68 13.76
C ALA A 28 -6.02 -11.94 13.75
N GLN A 29 -5.00 -12.01 12.89
CA GLN A 29 -4.05 -13.12 12.89
C GLN A 29 -2.89 -12.85 13.85
N ASP A 30 -2.63 -13.81 14.73
CA ASP A 30 -1.48 -13.78 15.64
C ASP A 30 -0.16 -14.06 14.91
N ASP A 31 -0.19 -14.97 13.92
CA ASP A 31 0.96 -15.28 13.07
C ASP A 31 0.74 -14.81 11.63
N LEU A 32 1.49 -13.77 11.25
CA LEU A 32 1.45 -13.14 9.93
C LEU A 32 2.26 -13.89 8.87
N GLY A 33 2.96 -14.97 9.24
CA GLY A 33 3.65 -15.88 8.32
C GLY A 33 2.73 -16.95 7.72
N VAL A 34 1.50 -17.07 8.21
CA VAL A 34 0.55 -18.10 7.79
C VAL A 34 0.02 -17.80 6.37
N THR A 35 -0.29 -18.87 5.65
CA THR A 35 -0.89 -18.78 4.33
C THR A 35 -2.23 -18.02 4.41
N PRO A 36 -2.52 -17.09 3.48
CA PRO A 36 -3.79 -16.38 3.47
C PRO A 36 -4.98 -17.35 3.38
N PRO A 37 -6.12 -17.04 4.04
CA PRO A 37 -7.38 -17.74 3.84
C PRO A 37 -7.72 -17.92 2.35
N ALA A 38 -8.39 -19.01 2.00
CA ALA A 38 -8.67 -19.37 0.61
C ALA A 38 -9.35 -18.24 -0.20
N ASP A 39 -10.25 -17.51 0.45
CA ASP A 39 -10.96 -16.34 -0.11
C ASP A 39 -10.00 -15.26 -0.64
N PHE A 40 -8.83 -15.10 -0.02
CA PHE A 40 -7.86 -14.06 -0.36
C PHE A 40 -6.73 -14.53 -1.28
N ARG A 41 -6.73 -15.81 -1.69
CA ARG A 41 -5.67 -16.39 -2.53
C ARG A 41 -5.86 -16.15 -4.03
N ARG A 42 -6.97 -15.55 -4.45
CA ARG A 42 -7.32 -15.37 -5.87
C ARG A 42 -7.47 -13.91 -6.27
N GLY A 43 -7.21 -13.62 -7.54
CA GLY A 43 -7.43 -12.30 -8.13
C GLY A 43 -6.53 -11.22 -7.52
N ARG A 44 -7.14 -10.12 -7.07
CA ARG A 44 -6.45 -8.94 -6.53
C ARG A 44 -6.19 -9.00 -5.01
N PHE A 45 -6.84 -9.92 -4.32
CA PHE A 45 -6.71 -10.11 -2.87
C PHE A 45 -5.31 -10.49 -2.38
N PRO A 46 -4.49 -11.29 -3.09
CA PRO A 46 -3.12 -11.59 -2.65
C PRO A 46 -2.24 -10.35 -2.50
N ARG A 47 -2.43 -9.34 -3.38
CA ARG A 47 -1.71 -8.06 -3.29
C ARG A 47 -2.14 -7.27 -2.07
N ALA A 48 -3.46 -7.15 -1.86
CA ALA A 48 -4.01 -6.47 -0.69
C ALA A 48 -3.54 -7.14 0.62
N TRP A 49 -3.50 -8.47 0.64
CA TRP A 49 -3.00 -9.25 1.76
C TRP A 49 -1.53 -8.95 2.08
N GLY A 50 -0.66 -8.95 1.07
CA GLY A 50 0.75 -8.60 1.25
C GLY A 50 0.94 -7.19 1.80
N LEU A 51 0.20 -6.20 1.28
CA LEU A 51 0.24 -4.83 1.79
C LEU A 51 -0.24 -4.74 3.24
N ALA A 52 -1.33 -5.43 3.57
CA ALA A 52 -1.88 -5.51 4.92
C ALA A 52 -0.89 -6.16 5.90
N VAL A 53 -0.21 -7.24 5.52
CA VAL A 53 0.81 -7.89 6.36
C VAL A 53 1.98 -6.95 6.62
N VAL A 54 2.48 -6.24 5.60
CA VAL A 54 3.60 -5.30 5.77
C VAL A 54 3.22 -4.17 6.73
N ILE A 55 2.04 -3.57 6.59
CA ILE A 55 1.64 -2.45 7.46
C ILE A 55 1.33 -2.88 8.89
N VAL A 56 0.78 -4.09 9.10
CA VAL A 56 0.54 -4.62 10.46
C VAL A 56 1.86 -5.01 11.13
N ARG A 57 2.78 -5.64 10.40
CA ARG A 57 4.08 -6.07 10.95
C ARG A 57 5.03 -4.91 11.22
N ASN A 58 5.11 -3.95 10.32
CA ASN A 58 5.97 -2.78 10.46
C ASN A 58 5.41 -1.58 9.67
N PRO A 59 4.58 -0.74 10.31
CA PRO A 59 3.96 0.39 9.64
C PRO A 59 4.99 1.40 9.14
N VAL A 60 6.10 1.59 9.86
CA VAL A 60 7.18 2.52 9.46
C VAL A 60 7.75 2.09 8.11
N ARG A 61 8.05 0.80 7.93
CA ARG A 61 8.61 0.28 6.66
C ARG A 61 7.64 0.45 5.49
N PHE A 62 6.33 0.29 5.72
CA PHE A 62 5.31 0.56 4.71
C PHE A 62 5.33 2.03 4.27
N TYR A 63 5.30 2.96 5.23
CA TYR A 63 5.27 4.39 4.91
C TYR A 63 6.57 4.88 4.28
N VAL A 64 7.73 4.39 4.69
CA VAL A 64 9.02 4.71 4.04
C VAL A 64 9.03 4.24 2.58
N GLY A 65 8.52 3.03 2.31
CA GLY A 65 8.35 2.54 0.94
C GLY A 65 7.45 3.44 0.10
N MET A 66 6.31 3.87 0.68
CA MET A 66 5.40 4.83 0.05
C MET A 66 6.06 6.18 -0.23
N THR A 67 6.89 6.68 0.68
CA THR A 67 7.65 7.92 0.46
C THR A 67 8.55 7.79 -0.77
N GLY A 68 9.20 6.64 -0.98
CA GLY A 68 9.99 6.39 -2.19
C GLY A 68 9.16 6.46 -3.47
N VAL A 69 7.95 5.87 -3.46
CA VAL A 69 7.03 5.89 -4.62
C VAL A 69 6.55 7.31 -4.96
N VAL A 70 6.37 8.18 -3.96
CA VAL A 70 5.90 9.56 -4.15
C VAL A 70 7.04 10.55 -4.40
N ALA A 71 8.18 10.39 -3.72
CA ALA A 71 9.31 11.31 -3.82
C ALA A 71 9.96 11.27 -5.21
N PHE A 72 10.03 10.09 -5.84
CA PHE A 72 10.61 9.95 -7.17
C PHE A 72 9.87 10.75 -8.26
N PRO A 73 8.54 10.60 -8.45
CA PRO A 73 7.82 11.41 -9.42
C PRO A 73 7.81 12.89 -9.06
N LEU A 74 7.76 13.25 -7.77
CA LEU A 74 7.90 14.65 -7.36
C LEU A 74 9.26 15.22 -7.76
N TYR A 75 10.35 14.49 -7.52
CA TYR A 75 11.69 14.90 -7.94
C TYR A 75 11.76 15.14 -9.45
N LEU A 76 11.19 14.23 -10.25
CA LEU A 76 11.12 14.41 -11.71
C LEU A 76 10.32 15.65 -12.11
N LEU A 77 9.17 15.89 -11.48
CA LEU A 77 8.34 17.07 -11.75
C LEU A 77 9.08 18.37 -11.41
N PHE A 78 9.78 18.43 -10.27
CA PHE A 78 10.60 19.58 -9.90
C PHE A 78 11.74 19.79 -10.88
N ARG A 79 12.41 18.72 -11.32
CA ARG A 79 13.51 18.82 -12.29
C ARG A 79 13.04 19.29 -13.66
N ILE A 80 11.93 18.74 -14.15
CA ILE A 80 11.34 19.14 -15.44
C ILE A 80 10.79 20.57 -15.34
N GLY A 81 10.13 20.91 -14.24
CA GLY A 81 9.67 22.27 -13.95
C GLY A 81 10.83 23.26 -13.94
N GLY A 82 11.90 22.97 -13.21
CA GLY A 82 13.11 23.80 -13.19
C GLY A 82 13.71 24.01 -14.59
N TRP A 83 13.74 22.94 -15.40
CA TRP A 83 14.16 23.03 -16.81
C TRP A 83 13.25 23.94 -17.64
N LEU A 84 11.93 23.80 -17.51
CA LEU A 84 10.94 24.63 -18.23
C LEU A 84 10.99 26.11 -17.79
N TYR A 85 11.27 26.38 -16.51
CA TYR A 85 11.34 27.73 -15.94
C TYR A 85 12.77 28.33 -15.96
N GLY A 86 13.73 27.66 -16.61
CA GLY A 86 15.07 28.21 -16.85
C GLY A 86 15.99 28.27 -15.62
N GLN A 87 15.68 27.55 -14.55
CA GLN A 87 16.57 27.41 -13.39
C GLN A 87 17.60 26.31 -13.71
N GLN A 88 18.76 26.72 -14.21
CA GLN A 88 19.97 25.89 -14.35
C GLN A 88 20.79 25.92 -13.07
#